data_AF-A0A660SYX7-F1
#
_entry.id   AF-A0A660SYX7-F1
#
_cell.length_a   1.000
_cell.length_b   1.000
_cell.length_c   1.000
_cell.angle_alpha   90.00
_cell.angle_beta   90.00
_cell.angle_gamma   90.00
#
_symmetry.space_group_name_H-M   'P 1'
#
loop_
_entity.id
_entity.type
_entity.pdbx_description
1 polymer ?
#
loop_
_entity_poly.entity_id
_entity_poly.type
_entity_poly.pdbx_seq_one_letter_code
_entity_poly.pdbx_strand_id
1 'polypeptide(L)'
;MSKKKEPDNTDRLIRLEQLLEKNDRRGSRLSWIRWNPNSKYGYEIDDAREEIRWMVYEIKKLREENAELKSFVDNFREAMEEQLGEN
;
A
#
# COMPACT_ATOMS: atom_id res chain seq x y z
N MET A 1 -23.47 -23.55 -13.91
CA MET A 1 -22.86 -22.92 -12.72
C MET A 1 -21.67 -22.10 -13.18
N SER A 2 -21.83 -20.78 -13.25
CA SER A 2 -20.76 -19.88 -13.71
C SER A 2 -19.70 -19.81 -12.62
N LYS A 3 -18.47 -20.25 -12.93
CA LYS A 3 -17.32 -20.08 -12.03
C LYS A 3 -17.20 -18.59 -11.72
N LYS A 4 -17.28 -18.22 -10.44
CA LYS A 4 -16.90 -16.88 -9.98
C LYS A 4 -15.48 -16.64 -10.50
N LYS A 5 -15.30 -15.74 -11.46
CA LYS A 5 -13.96 -15.21 -11.77
C LYS A 5 -13.44 -14.63 -10.46
N GLU A 6 -12.36 -15.19 -9.93
CA GLU A 6 -11.62 -14.51 -8.87
C GLU A 6 -11.34 -13.09 -9.35
N PRO A 7 -11.56 -12.06 -8.50
CA PRO A 7 -11.26 -10.71 -8.91
C PRO A 7 -9.80 -10.67 -9.30
N ASP A 8 -9.57 -10.34 -10.56
CA ASP A 8 -8.29 -9.96 -11.11
C ASP A 8 -7.48 -9.22 -10.04
N ASN A 9 -6.24 -9.64 -9.85
CA ASN A 9 -5.33 -9.15 -8.82
C ASN A 9 -4.82 -7.74 -9.21
N THR A 10 -5.73 -6.92 -9.74
CA THR A 10 -5.59 -5.50 -9.99
C THR A 10 -5.01 -4.89 -8.73
N ASP A 11 -3.80 -4.31 -8.84
CA ASP A 11 -3.00 -3.81 -7.73
C ASP A 11 -3.89 -3.08 -6.71
N ARG A 12 -3.98 -3.66 -5.51
CA ARG A 12 -4.84 -3.16 -4.43
C ARG A 12 -4.52 -1.71 -4.09
N LEU A 13 -3.27 -1.29 -4.26
CA LEU A 13 -2.84 0.08 -4.02
C LEU A 13 -3.38 1.03 -5.08
N ILE A 14 -3.30 0.66 -6.37
CA ILE A 14 -3.88 1.43 -7.47
C ILE A 14 -5.39 1.57 -7.29
N ARG A 15 -6.06 0.47 -6.93
CA ARG A 15 -7.50 0.51 -6.64
C ARG A 15 -7.81 1.43 -5.46
N LEU A 16 -6.98 1.44 -4.41
CA LEU A 16 -7.14 2.34 -3.26
C LEU A 16 -6.97 3.81 -3.68
N GLU A 17 -5.94 4.14 -4.45
CA GLU A 17 -5.71 5.49 -4.97
C GLU A 17 -6.92 5.99 -5.78
N GLN A 18 -7.46 5.15 -6.67
CA GLN A 18 -8.67 5.47 -7.45
C GLN A 18 -9.90 5.73 -6.56
N LEU A 19 -10.06 4.97 -5.49
CA LEU A 19 -11.17 5.16 -4.54
C LEU A 19 -11.00 6.45 -3.74
N LEU A 20 -9.79 6.79 -3.33
CA LEU A 20 -9.48 8.04 -2.63
C LEU A 20 -9.72 9.25 -3.54
N GLU A 21 -9.26 9.20 -4.79
CA GLU A 21 -9.51 10.28 -5.76
C GLU A 21 -11.01 10.48 -6.02
N LYS A 22 -11.77 9.39 -6.15
CA LYS A 22 -13.22 9.44 -6.30
C LYS A 22 -13.91 10.01 -5.06
N ASN A 23 -13.39 9.72 -3.86
CA ASN A 23 -13.90 10.27 -2.60
C ASN A 23 -13.67 11.78 -2.51
N ASP A 24 -12.45 12.23 -2.82
CA ASP A 24 -12.05 13.65 -2.84
C ASP A 24 -12.92 14.45 -3.82
N ARG A 25 -13.16 13.94 -5.04
CA ARG A 25 -14.04 14.59 -6.04
C ARG A 25 -15.50 14.73 -5.58
N ARG A 26 -15.96 13.85 -4.69
CA ARG A 26 -17.33 13.89 -4.14
C ARG A 26 -17.45 14.81 -2.93
N GLY A 27 -16.33 15.35 -2.42
CA GLY A 27 -16.31 16.12 -1.17
C GLY A 27 -16.68 15.28 0.06
N SER A 28 -16.54 13.95 -0.03
CA SER A 28 -16.83 13.07 1.11
C SER A 28 -15.67 13.14 2.11
N ARG A 29 -15.99 12.92 3.39
CA ARG A 29 -14.98 12.83 4.46
C ARG A 29 -14.63 11.37 4.69
N LEU A 30 -13.33 11.12 4.82
CA LEU A 30 -12.80 9.84 5.27
C LEU A 30 -12.49 9.98 6.75
N SER A 31 -12.94 9.02 7.55
CA SER A 31 -12.81 9.13 9.00
C SER A 31 -12.44 7.80 9.64
N TRP A 32 -11.60 7.89 10.67
CA TRP A 32 -11.40 6.80 11.61
C TRP A 32 -12.50 6.82 12.65
N ILE A 33 -12.99 5.65 13.00
CA ILE A 33 -13.91 5.49 14.11
C ILE A 33 -13.18 4.65 15.15
N ARG A 34 -12.86 5.26 16.29
CA ARG A 34 -12.18 4.58 17.38
C ARG A 34 -13.11 4.49 18.58
N TRP A 35 -13.18 3.32 19.18
CA TRP A 35 -13.90 3.16 20.44
C TRP A 35 -13.24 4.00 21.54
N ASN A 36 -14.03 4.80 22.24
CA ASN A 36 -13.60 5.54 23.42
C ASN A 36 -14.73 5.54 24.47
N PRO A 37 -14.60 4.82 25.60
CA PRO A 37 -15.62 4.74 26.63
C PRO A 37 -15.83 6.08 27.36
N ASN A 38 -14.87 6.99 27.28
CA ASN A 38 -14.94 8.32 27.87
C ASN A 38 -15.57 9.37 26.92
N SER A 39 -15.79 9.00 25.64
CA SER A 39 -16.52 9.86 24.70
C SER A 39 -18.01 9.84 25.02
N LYS A 40 -18.68 10.97 24.82
CA LYS A 40 -20.14 11.13 24.96
C LYS A 40 -20.94 10.07 24.18
N TYR A 41 -20.41 9.59 23.06
CA TYR A 41 -21.10 8.65 22.16
C TYR A 41 -20.46 7.25 22.15
N GLY A 42 -19.47 6.98 23.01
CA GLY A 42 -18.74 5.71 23.05
C GLY A 42 -17.72 5.50 21.91
N TYR A 43 -17.60 6.49 21.02
CA TYR A 43 -16.60 6.51 19.94
C TYR A 43 -16.11 7.94 19.68
N GLU A 44 -14.92 8.02 19.09
CA GLU A 44 -14.33 9.23 18.53
C GLU A 44 -14.24 9.08 17.02
N ILE A 45 -14.42 10.20 16.31
CA ILE A 45 -14.34 10.28 14.86
C ILE A 45 -13.25 11.28 14.50
N ASP A 46 -12.19 10.79 13.87
CA ASP A 46 -11.04 11.60 13.46
C ASP A 46 -10.97 11.67 11.92
N ASP A 47 -10.46 12.78 11.38
CA ASP A 47 -10.24 12.91 9.93
C ASP A 47 -9.06 12.03 9.49
N ALA A 48 -9.34 11.05 8.64
CA ALA A 48 -8.37 10.03 8.25
C ALA A 48 -7.59 10.39 6.97
N ARG A 49 -7.90 11.51 6.31
CA ARG A 49 -7.41 11.79 4.95
C ARG A 49 -5.89 11.92 4.89
N GLU A 50 -5.29 12.69 5.81
CA GLU A 50 -3.84 12.92 5.81
C GLU A 50 -3.06 11.65 6.17
N GLU A 51 -3.52 10.89 7.17
CA GLU A 51 -2.89 9.63 7.55
C GLU A 51 -2.93 8.61 6.41
N ILE A 52 -4.06 8.50 5.71
CA ILE A 52 -4.19 7.58 4.59
C ILE A 52 -3.33 8.01 3.40
N ARG A 53 -3.23 9.32 3.12
CA ARG A 53 -2.29 9.84 2.11
C ARG A 53 -0.85 9.49 2.45
N TRP A 54 -0.46 9.64 3.72
CA TRP A 54 0.87 9.30 4.18
C TRP A 54 1.16 7.79 4.08
N MET A 55 0.21 6.94 4.46
CA MET A 55 0.35 5.48 4.30
C MET A 55 0.50 5.06 2.85
N VAL A 56 -0.27 5.65 1.92
CA VAL A 56 -0.14 5.38 0.48
C VAL A 56 1.24 5.78 -0.03
N TYR A 57 1.74 6.95 0.36
CA TYR A 57 3.08 7.41 0.02
C TYR A 57 4.16 6.43 0.53
N GLU A 58 4.09 6.03 1.80
CA GLU A 58 5.07 5.13 2.41
C GLU A 58 5.10 3.76 1.74
N ILE A 59 3.94 3.20 1.38
CA ILE A 59 3.87 1.93 0.65
C ILE A 59 4.58 2.03 -0.71
N LYS A 60 4.43 3.15 -1.42
CA LYS A 60 5.09 3.36 -2.73
C LYS A 60 6.59 3.47 -2.57
N LYS A 61 7.05 4.27 -1.59
CA LYS A 61 8.46 4.40 -1.23
C LYS A 61 9.09 3.04 -0.90
N LEU A 62 8.44 2.24 -0.06
CA LEU A 62 8.92 0.90 0.30
C LEU A 62 8.96 -0.07 -0.89
N ARG A 63 8.06 0.08 -1.87
CA ARG A 63 8.09 -0.72 -3.11
C ARG A 63 9.30 -0.37 -3.97
N GLU A 64 9.64 0.92 -4.06
CA GLU A 64 10.83 1.41 -4.77
C GLU A 64 12.11 0.91 -4.11
N GLU A 65 12.25 1.12 -2.79
CA GLU A 65 13.40 0.65 -2.01
C GLU A 65 13.61 -0.87 -2.12
N ASN A 66 12.51 -1.64 -2.07
CA ASN A 66 12.58 -3.10 -2.21
C ASN A 66 12.98 -3.52 -3.64
N ALA A 67 12.59 -2.78 -4.67
CA ALA A 67 13.02 -3.04 -6.04
C ALA A 67 14.53 -2.78 -6.21
N GLU A 68 15.04 -1.68 -5.64
CA GLU A 68 16.46 -1.35 -5.63
C GLU A 68 17.29 -2.40 -4.88
N LEU A 69 16.84 -2.79 -3.68
CA LEU A 69 17.51 -3.83 -2.88
C LEU A 69 17.56 -5.17 -3.60
N LYS A 70 16.48 -5.57 -4.28
CA LYS A 70 16.47 -6.80 -5.09
C LYS A 70 17.48 -6.71 -6.23
N SER A 71 17.48 -5.61 -6.98
CA SER A 71 18.45 -5.41 -8.06
C SER A 71 19.89 -5.45 -7.54
N PHE A 72 20.16 -4.85 -6.38
CA PHE A 72 21.48 -4.91 -5.76
C PHE A 72 21.88 -6.35 -5.40
N VAL A 73 20.98 -7.12 -4.79
CA VAL A 73 21.25 -8.53 -4.43
C VAL A 73 21.46 -9.39 -5.66
N ASP A 74 20.64 -9.21 -6.70
CA ASP A 74 20.75 -9.96 -7.95
C ASP A 74 22.09 -9.68 -8.64
N ASN A 75 22.47 -8.41 -8.79
CA ASN A 75 23.78 -8.02 -9.36
C ASN A 75 24.96 -8.58 -8.54
N PHE A 76 24.87 -8.53 -7.21
CA PHE A 76 25.92 -9.06 -6.34
C PHE A 76 26.05 -10.58 -6.48
N ARG A 77 24.92 -11.28 -6.58
CA ARG A 77 24.87 -12.72 -6.81
C ARG A 77 25.51 -13.09 -8.15
N GLU A 78 25.15 -12.39 -9.22
CA GLU A 78 25.74 -12.61 -10.56
C GLU A 78 27.26 -12.43 -10.53
N ALA A 79 27.76 -11.34 -9.93
CA ALA A 79 29.19 -11.10 -9.81
C ALA A 79 29.94 -12.19 -9.02
N MET A 80 29.31 -12.77 -7.99
CA MET A 80 29.91 -13.89 -7.25
C MET A 80 29.89 -15.20 -8.04
N GLU A 81 28.82 -15.47 -8.78
CA GLU A 81 28.72 -16.65 -9.65
C GLU A 81 29.78 -16.60 -10.76
N GLU A 82 30.05 -15.42 -11.33
CA GLU A 82 31.14 -15.21 -12.29
C GLU A 82 32.52 -15.49 -11.66
N GLN A 83 32.81 -14.93 -10.47
CA GLN A 83 34.11 -15.12 -9.81
C GLN A 83 34.37 -16.56 -9.33
N LEU A 84 33.32 -17.29 -8.94
CA LEU A 84 33.44 -18.67 -8.46
C LEU A 84 33.36 -19.70 -9.60
N GLY A 85 32.76 -19.36 -10.74
CA GLY A 85 32.68 -20.21 -11.92
C GLY A 85 33.92 -20.18 -12.82
N GLU A 86 34.81 -19.19 -12.64
CA GLU A 86 36.08 -19.07 -13.36
C GLU A 86 37.28 -19.78 -12.68
N ASN A 87 37.06 -20.57 -11.63
CA ASN A 87 38.06 -21.51 -11.04
C ASN A 87 37.64 -22.97 -11.23
#